data_AF-A0A2A2HHU1-F1
#
_entry.id   AF-A0A2A2HHU1-F1
#
_cell.length_a   1.000
_cell.length_b   1.000
_cell.length_c   1.000
_cell.angle_alpha   90.00
_cell.angle_beta   90.00
_cell.angle_gamma   90.00
#
_symmetry.space_group_name_H-M   'P 1'
#
loop_
_entity.id
_entity.type
_entity.pdbx_description
1 polymer ?
#
loop_
_entity_poly.entity_id
_entity_poly.type
_entity_poly.pdbx_seq_one_letter_code
_entity_poly.pdbx_strand_id
1 'polypeptide(L)'
;MIEIRKSTWDEWDFKNWIWTVPKENSKNGREIIRPIPKDIRQWLVNLKAVNNTNLILGKIYNQTSISTTMGRLWKKLGHTRSWCLHDMRRTLATNMADKGVNIYVIEQLLGHTLPGVMGIYNRSQYMNEKTQALEDWLRYLNTFIEADNQ
;
A
#
# COMPACT_ATOMS: atom_id res chain seq x y z
N MET A 1 -9.13 1.36 1.95
CA MET A 1 -8.12 2.19 1.27
C MET A 1 -8.84 3.13 0.34
N ILE A 2 -8.77 4.42 0.63
CA ILE A 2 -9.35 5.49 -0.20
C ILE A 2 -8.32 6.07 -1.17
N GLU A 3 -7.04 5.88 -0.86
CA GLU A 3 -5.88 6.53 -1.46
C GLU A 3 -5.66 6.02 -2.89
N ILE A 4 -5.41 4.72 -3.06
CA ILE A 4 -5.15 4.11 -4.38
C ILE A 4 -6.34 4.22 -5.35
N ARG A 5 -7.55 4.37 -4.81
CA ARG A 5 -8.81 4.45 -5.57
C ARG A 5 -8.93 5.70 -6.44
N LYS A 6 -8.32 6.80 -5.98
CA LYS A 6 -8.33 8.10 -6.64
C LYS A 6 -6.97 8.47 -7.22
N SER A 7 -5.97 7.61 -7.03
CA SER A 7 -4.59 7.89 -7.36
C SER A 7 -4.40 7.98 -8.88
N THR A 8 -3.69 9.02 -9.31
CA THR A 8 -3.27 9.22 -10.70
C THR A 8 -1.81 8.89 -10.88
N TRP A 9 -1.36 8.67 -12.12
CA TRP A 9 0.06 8.37 -12.40
C TRP A 9 1.01 9.53 -12.05
N ASP A 10 0.51 10.76 -11.95
CA ASP A 10 1.30 11.93 -11.56
C ASP A 10 1.74 11.88 -10.08
N GLU A 11 1.05 11.10 -9.25
CA GLU A 11 1.42 10.86 -7.84
C GLU A 11 2.61 9.89 -7.70
N TRP A 12 3.01 9.22 -8.79
CA TRP A 12 4.01 8.13 -8.78
C TRP A 12 5.27 8.59 -9.50
N ASP A 13 6.33 8.83 -8.73
CA ASP A 13 7.65 9.14 -9.25
C ASP A 13 8.39 7.85 -9.62
N PHE A 14 8.43 7.54 -10.92
CA PHE A 14 9.14 6.38 -11.47
C PHE A 14 10.66 6.56 -11.54
N LYS A 15 11.18 7.78 -11.32
CA LYS A 15 12.62 8.04 -11.28
C LYS A 15 13.17 7.74 -9.89
N ASN A 16 12.51 8.25 -8.86
CA ASN A 16 12.91 8.07 -7.47
C ASN A 16 12.21 6.88 -6.78
N TRP A 17 11.22 6.27 -7.44
CA TRP A 17 10.43 5.15 -6.94
C TRP A 17 9.69 5.49 -5.65
N ILE A 18 8.95 6.60 -5.70
CA ILE A 18 8.17 7.12 -4.58
C ILE A 18 6.74 7.33 -5.04
N TRP A 19 5.80 6.89 -4.23
CA TRP A 19 4.38 7.25 -4.36
C TRP A 19 4.01 8.27 -3.28
N THR A 20 3.54 9.42 -3.71
CA THR A 20 3.12 10.52 -2.85
C THR A 20 1.62 10.71 -2.96
N VAL A 21 0.88 10.32 -1.91
CA VAL A 21 -0.56 10.55 -1.83
C VAL A 21 -0.79 12.00 -1.42
N PRO A 22 -1.45 12.83 -2.26
CA PRO A 22 -1.68 14.23 -1.95
C PRO A 22 -2.67 14.37 -0.78
N LYS A 23 -2.59 15.49 -0.06
CA LYS A 23 -3.39 15.75 1.15
C LYS A 23 -4.89 15.68 0.89
N GLU A 24 -5.33 16.04 -0.32
CA GLU A 24 -6.72 16.02 -0.78
C GLU A 24 -7.27 14.58 -0.90
N ASN A 25 -6.39 13.62 -1.14
CA ASN A 25 -6.72 12.19 -1.25
C ASN A 25 -6.44 11.40 0.05
N SER A 26 -5.88 12.06 1.07
CA SER A 26 -5.59 11.50 2.37
C SER A 26 -6.72 11.75 3.36
N LYS A 27 -7.06 10.76 4.19
CA LYS A 27 -8.11 10.89 5.21
C LYS A 27 -7.80 11.95 6.28
N ASN A 28 -6.52 12.21 6.51
CA ASN A 28 -6.05 13.03 7.63
C ASN A 28 -5.56 14.41 7.18
N GLY A 29 -5.78 14.78 5.90
CA GLY A 29 -5.34 16.06 5.34
C GLY A 29 -3.82 16.23 5.29
N ARG A 30 -3.08 15.12 5.32
CA ARG A 30 -1.61 15.09 5.26
C ARG A 30 -1.14 14.26 4.09
N GLU A 31 -0.08 14.72 3.46
CA GLU A 31 0.62 13.95 2.43
C GLU A 31 1.14 12.63 3.02
N ILE A 32 1.04 11.55 2.24
CA ILE A 32 1.59 10.25 2.63
C ILE A 32 2.62 9.82 1.60
N ILE A 33 3.87 9.71 2.03
CA ILE A 33 4.99 9.32 1.17
C ILE A 33 5.33 7.85 1.44
N ARG A 34 5.32 7.05 0.36
CA ARG A 34 5.64 5.61 0.39
C ARG A 34 6.70 5.27 -0.65
N PRO A 35 7.79 4.59 -0.29
CA PRO A 35 8.71 4.05 -1.28
C PRO A 35 8.06 2.88 -2.03
N ILE A 36 8.47 2.70 -3.28
CA ILE A 36 8.03 1.60 -4.16
C ILE A 36 9.13 0.53 -4.14
N PRO A 37 8.86 -0.67 -3.57
CA PRO A 37 9.82 -1.77 -3.53
C PRO A 37 10.23 -2.23 -4.92
N LYS A 38 11.44 -2.75 -5.06
CA LYS A 38 12.06 -3.12 -6.34
C LYS A 38 11.24 -4.13 -7.13
N ASP A 39 10.76 -5.18 -6.46
CA ASP A 39 10.11 -6.32 -7.11
C ASP A 39 8.81 -5.96 -7.84
N ILE A 40 8.11 -4.89 -7.41
CA ILE A 40 6.85 -4.46 -8.05
C ILE A 40 7.05 -3.40 -9.14
N ARG A 41 8.26 -2.87 -9.31
CA ARG A 41 8.53 -1.74 -10.22
C ARG A 41 8.23 -2.08 -11.67
N GLN A 42 8.70 -3.24 -12.13
CA GLN A 42 8.46 -3.67 -13.51
C GLN A 42 6.97 -3.90 -13.77
N TRP A 43 6.26 -4.48 -12.79
CA TRP A 43 4.82 -4.64 -12.88
C TRP A 43 4.10 -3.29 -13.00
N LEU A 44 4.50 -2.27 -12.23
CA LEU A 44 3.94 -0.92 -12.33
C LEU A 44 4.21 -0.26 -13.69
N VAL A 45 5.42 -0.42 -14.24
CA VAL A 45 5.77 0.10 -15.58
C VAL A 45 4.88 -0.54 -16.65
N ASN A 46 4.72 -1.86 -16.60
CA ASN A 46 3.86 -2.59 -17.53
C ASN A 46 2.39 -2.16 -17.37
N LEU A 47 1.92 -2.01 -16.12
CA LEU A 47 0.57 -1.54 -15.83
C LEU A 47 0.32 -0.14 -16.39
N LYS A 48 1.29 0.78 -16.29
CA LYS A 48 1.19 2.12 -16.86
C LYS A 48 1.13 2.08 -18.38
N ALA A 49 1.91 1.21 -19.02
CA ALA A 49 1.96 1.10 -20.47
C ALA A 49 0.64 0.61 -21.09
N VAL A 50 -0.10 -0.26 -20.39
CA VAL A 50 -1.39 -0.79 -20.87
C VAL A 50 -2.60 0.05 -20.47
N ASN A 51 -2.41 1.05 -19.62
CA ASN A 51 -3.51 1.85 -19.08
C ASN A 51 -3.70 3.12 -19.90
N ASN A 52 -4.89 3.25 -20.51
CA ASN A 52 -5.24 4.40 -21.36
C ASN A 52 -5.78 5.60 -20.56
N THR A 53 -5.78 5.54 -19.23
CA THR A 53 -6.29 6.60 -18.37
C THR A 53 -5.22 7.09 -17.41
N ASN A 54 -5.37 8.32 -16.91
CA ASN A 54 -4.47 8.84 -15.89
C ASN A 54 -4.67 8.17 -14.51
N LEU A 55 -5.67 7.30 -14.34
CA LEU A 55 -5.97 6.64 -13.07
C LEU A 55 -5.25 5.30 -13.01
N ILE A 56 -4.60 4.98 -11.89
CA ILE A 56 -3.85 3.72 -11.75
C ILE A 56 -4.72 2.47 -11.93
N LEU A 57 -5.98 2.52 -11.49
CA LEU A 57 -6.94 1.41 -11.63
C LEU A 57 -7.80 1.48 -12.91
N GLY A 58 -7.50 2.39 -13.84
CA GLY A 58 -8.23 2.55 -15.10
C GLY A 58 -9.61 3.22 -14.99
N LYS A 59 -10.14 3.37 -13.77
CA LYS A 59 -11.43 4.03 -13.49
C LYS A 59 -11.53 4.47 -12.03
N ILE A 60 -12.37 5.47 -11.78
CA ILE A 60 -12.73 5.86 -10.42
C ILE A 60 -13.68 4.81 -9.87
N TYR A 61 -13.31 4.18 -8.77
CA TYR A 61 -14.25 3.37 -8.00
C TYR A 61 -14.88 4.24 -6.90
N ASN A 62 -16.19 4.15 -6.69
CA ASN A 62 -16.80 4.72 -5.47
C ASN A 62 -16.52 3.81 -4.25
N GLN A 63 -16.70 4.31 -3.02
CA GLN A 63 -16.33 3.56 -1.80
C GLN A 63 -17.09 2.24 -1.69
N THR A 64 -18.39 2.28 -2.03
CA THR A 64 -19.30 1.11 -2.06
C THR A 64 -18.90 0.10 -3.13
N SER A 65 -18.40 0.56 -4.28
CA SER A 65 -17.98 -0.29 -5.39
C SER A 65 -16.70 -1.04 -5.05
N ILE A 66 -15.69 -0.40 -4.43
CA ILE A 66 -14.50 -1.14 -3.96
C ILE A 66 -14.82 -2.05 -2.79
N SER A 67 -15.61 -1.63 -1.79
CA SER A 67 -15.94 -2.52 -0.68
C SER A 67 -16.71 -3.75 -1.16
N THR A 68 -17.57 -3.60 -2.17
CA THR A 68 -18.31 -4.72 -2.77
C THR A 68 -17.44 -5.57 -3.70
N THR A 69 -16.68 -4.95 -4.61
CA THR A 69 -15.82 -5.68 -5.57
C THR A 69 -14.67 -6.38 -4.85
N MET A 70 -13.98 -5.68 -3.94
CA MET A 70 -12.87 -6.24 -3.18
C MET A 70 -13.34 -7.07 -1.99
N GLY A 71 -14.50 -6.79 -1.39
CA GLY A 71 -15.12 -7.65 -0.39
C GLY A 71 -15.65 -8.98 -0.93
N ARG A 72 -15.64 -9.16 -2.25
CA ARG A 72 -15.90 -10.45 -2.92
C ARG A 72 -14.64 -11.08 -3.53
N LEU A 73 -13.48 -10.45 -3.37
CA LEU A 73 -12.22 -10.96 -3.94
C LEU A 73 -11.88 -12.35 -3.38
N TRP A 74 -12.11 -12.58 -2.09
CA TRP A 74 -11.96 -13.88 -1.45
C TRP A 74 -12.76 -14.99 -2.16
N LYS A 75 -13.99 -14.71 -2.62
CA LYS A 75 -14.80 -15.68 -3.37
C LYS A 75 -14.19 -15.97 -4.74
N LYS A 76 -13.71 -14.93 -5.44
CA LYS A 76 -13.08 -15.08 -6.76
C LYS A 76 -11.78 -15.88 -6.69
N LEU A 77 -11.07 -15.78 -5.57
CA LEU A 77 -9.85 -16.55 -5.30
C LEU A 77 -10.14 -17.94 -4.73
N GLY A 78 -11.41 -18.34 -4.56
CA GLY A 78 -11.79 -19.67 -4.09
C GLY A 78 -11.62 -19.88 -2.57
N HIS A 79 -11.45 -18.82 -1.78
CA HIS A 79 -11.30 -18.94 -0.34
C HIS A 79 -12.65 -19.27 0.32
N THR A 80 -12.63 -20.06 1.40
CA THR A 80 -13.84 -20.44 2.14
C THR A 80 -14.25 -19.41 3.19
N ARG A 81 -13.29 -18.62 3.69
CA ARG A 81 -13.50 -17.56 4.68
C ARG A 81 -13.49 -16.18 4.02
N SER A 82 -14.40 -15.31 4.46
CA SER A 82 -14.45 -13.93 4.01
C SER A 82 -13.31 -13.12 4.59
N TRP A 83 -12.76 -12.24 3.74
CA TRP A 83 -11.81 -11.20 4.13
C TRP A 83 -11.95 -10.01 3.18
N CYS A 84 -11.45 -8.86 3.61
CA CYS A 84 -11.45 -7.63 2.82
C CYS A 84 -10.08 -6.93 2.86
N LEU A 85 -9.96 -5.81 2.14
CA LEU A 85 -8.72 -5.01 2.11
C LEU A 85 -8.29 -4.49 3.49
N HIS A 86 -9.22 -4.34 4.43
CA HIS A 86 -8.87 -3.95 5.80
C HIS A 86 -8.10 -5.07 6.50
N ASP A 87 -8.51 -6.33 6.30
CA ASP A 87 -7.84 -7.49 6.88
C ASP A 87 -6.42 -7.63 6.31
N MET A 88 -6.24 -7.43 4.99
CA MET A 88 -4.91 -7.42 4.37
C MET A 88 -3.97 -6.39 5.01
N ARG A 89 -4.47 -5.19 5.31
CA ARG A 89 -3.67 -4.15 6.00
C ARG A 89 -3.32 -4.54 7.42
N ARG A 90 -4.25 -5.21 8.12
CA ARG A 90 -4.04 -5.70 9.49
C ARG A 90 -2.97 -6.79 9.49
N THR A 91 -3.04 -7.74 8.56
CA THR A 91 -2.03 -8.79 8.36
C THR A 91 -0.65 -8.21 8.10
N LEU A 92 -0.55 -7.22 7.20
CA LEU A 92 0.70 -6.50 6.92
C LEU A 92 1.28 -5.88 8.20
N ALA A 93 0.46 -5.11 8.93
CA ALA A 93 0.89 -4.39 10.12
C ALA A 93 1.36 -5.34 11.23
N THR A 94 0.60 -6.41 11.49
CA THR A 94 0.97 -7.43 12.47
C THR A 94 2.28 -8.12 12.09
N ASN A 95 2.44 -8.56 10.84
CA ASN A 95 3.68 -9.20 10.40
C ASN A 95 4.91 -8.28 10.49
N MET A 96 4.75 -7.00 10.14
CA MET A 96 5.84 -6.02 10.29
C MET A 96 6.19 -5.83 11.76
N ALA A 97 5.20 -5.75 12.66
CA ALA A 97 5.44 -5.63 14.09
C ALA A 97 6.16 -6.87 14.66
N ASP A 98 5.72 -8.08 14.27
CA ASP A 98 6.34 -9.35 14.69
C ASP A 98 7.80 -9.48 14.23
N LYS A 99 8.15 -8.84 13.09
CA LYS A 99 9.52 -8.75 12.57
C LYS A 99 10.33 -7.61 13.16
N GLY A 100 9.79 -6.87 14.15
CA GLY A 100 10.49 -5.80 14.85
C GLY A 100 10.55 -4.47 14.10
N VAL A 101 9.73 -4.27 13.07
CA VAL A 101 9.65 -2.96 12.39
C VAL A 101 9.11 -1.92 13.38
N ASN A 102 9.77 -0.77 13.43
CA ASN A 102 9.38 0.33 14.32
C ASN A 102 7.91 0.73 14.07
N ILE A 103 7.12 0.81 15.13
CA ILE A 103 5.69 1.16 15.06
C ILE A 103 5.43 2.47 14.31
N TYR A 104 6.31 3.47 14.40
CA TYR A 104 6.16 4.73 13.66
C TYR A 104 6.26 4.54 12.15
N VAL A 105 7.10 3.60 11.69
CA VAL A 105 7.21 3.22 10.28
C VAL A 105 5.92 2.57 9.82
N ILE A 106 5.39 1.63 10.61
CA ILE A 106 4.12 0.93 10.34
C ILE A 106 2.97 1.95 10.24
N GLU A 107 2.82 2.82 11.25
CA GLU A 107 1.77 3.84 11.27
C GLU A 107 1.86 4.78 10.06
N GLN A 108 3.06 5.21 9.66
CA GLN A 108 3.24 6.03 8.46
C GLN A 108 2.92 5.28 7.16
N LEU A 109 3.30 3.99 7.02
CA LEU A 109 2.92 3.16 5.87
C LEU A 109 1.41 3.01 5.78
N LEU A 110 0.75 2.83 6.93
CA LEU A 110 -0.70 2.78 7.04
C LEU A 110 -1.35 4.16 6.79
N GLY A 111 -0.60 5.26 6.81
CA GLY A 111 -1.15 6.61 6.65
C GLY A 111 -1.89 7.10 7.89
N HIS A 112 -1.59 6.53 9.05
CA HIS A 112 -2.14 6.95 10.33
C HIS A 112 -1.41 8.19 10.85
N THR A 113 -2.13 8.99 11.63
CA THR A 113 -1.55 10.12 12.35
C THR A 113 -0.87 9.60 13.62
N LEU A 114 0.41 9.96 13.80
CA LEU A 114 1.11 9.67 15.06
C LEU A 114 0.40 10.36 16.22
N PRO A 115 0.15 9.66 17.34
CA PRO A 115 -0.61 10.20 18.46
C PRO A 115 0.20 11.23 19.27
N GLY A 116 -0.53 12.17 19.88
CA GLY A 116 -0.01 13.09 20.90
C GLY A 116 1.15 13.98 20.43
N VAL A 117 2.04 14.27 21.37
CA VAL A 117 3.21 15.16 21.19
C VAL A 117 4.15 14.64 20.10
N MET A 118 4.19 13.32 19.87
CA MET A 118 5.02 12.72 18.83
C MET A 118 4.67 13.21 17.43
N GLY A 119 3.38 13.44 17.14
CA GLY A 119 2.95 14.00 15.86
C GLY A 119 3.38 15.47 15.63
N ILE A 120 3.84 16.15 16.67
CA ILE A 120 4.35 17.53 16.61
C ILE A 120 5.86 17.53 16.30
N TYR A 121 6.61 16.65 16.97
CA TYR A 121 8.08 16.63 16.91
C TYR A 121 8.66 15.65 15.89
N ASN A 122 8.01 14.52 15.63
CA ASN A 122 8.52 13.54 14.69
C ASN A 122 8.23 13.97 13.25
N ARG A 123 9.23 14.60 12.63
CA ARG A 123 9.21 15.03 11.23
C ARG A 123 9.86 14.03 10.27
N SER A 124 10.43 12.93 10.79
CA SER A 124 11.08 11.92 9.95
C SER A 124 10.06 11.18 9.08
N GLN A 125 10.42 10.94 7.82
CA GLN A 125 9.66 10.11 6.89
C GLN A 125 10.07 8.64 6.91
N TYR A 126 11.16 8.30 7.62
CA TYR A 126 11.70 6.95 7.73
C TYR A 126 11.80 6.21 6.39
N MET A 127 12.26 6.89 5.33
CA MET A 127 12.19 6.34 3.96
C MET A 127 13.02 5.07 3.80
N ASN A 128 14.17 4.97 4.47
CA ASN A 128 15.01 3.79 4.42
C ASN A 128 14.34 2.61 5.13
N GLU A 129 13.79 2.84 6.31
CA GLU A 129 13.10 1.82 7.12
C GLU A 129 11.80 1.38 6.47
N LYS A 130 11.03 2.31 5.88
CA LYS A 130 9.85 1.99 5.06
C LYS A 130 10.22 1.12 3.87
N THR A 131 11.32 1.46 3.18
CA THR A 131 11.79 0.68 2.04
C THR A 131 12.13 -0.73 2.49
N GLN A 132 12.98 -0.86 3.51
CA GLN A 132 13.39 -2.16 4.05
C GLN A 132 12.18 -2.99 4.49
N ALA A 133 11.24 -2.42 5.25
CA ALA A 133 10.06 -3.12 5.73
C ALA A 133 9.17 -3.64 4.59
N LEU A 134 9.00 -2.86 3.52
CA LEU A 134 8.21 -3.29 2.37
C LEU A 134 8.94 -4.36 1.53
N GLU A 135 10.26 -4.25 1.38
CA GLU A 135 11.08 -5.26 0.70
C GLU A 135 11.06 -6.59 1.48
N ASP A 136 11.17 -6.54 2.81
CA ASP A 136 11.06 -7.71 3.68
C ASP A 136 9.70 -8.38 3.57
N TRP A 137 8.64 -7.57 3.50
CA TRP A 137 7.28 -8.05 3.31
C TRP A 137 7.10 -8.76 1.96
N LEU A 138 7.64 -8.20 0.88
CA LEU A 138 7.57 -8.85 -0.43
C LEU A 138 8.37 -10.14 -0.46
N ARG A 139 9.58 -10.17 0.12
CA ARG A 139 10.35 -11.43 0.24
C ARG A 139 9.58 -12.50 1.00
N TYR A 140 8.91 -12.13 2.09
CA TYR A 140 8.04 -13.07 2.81
C TYR A 140 6.89 -13.58 1.93
N LEU A 141 6.22 -12.71 1.16
CA LEU A 141 5.17 -13.14 0.24
C LEU A 141 5.69 -14.07 -0.87
N ASN A 142 6.87 -13.80 -1.42
CA ASN A 142 7.48 -14.62 -2.46
C ASN A 142 7.75 -16.06 -1.98
N THR A 143 7.98 -16.27 -0.68
CA THR A 143 8.13 -17.64 -0.14
C THR A 143 6.88 -18.52 -0.33
N PHE A 144 5.68 -17.93 -0.37
CA PHE A 144 4.45 -18.67 -0.64
C PHE A 144 4.27 -18.92 -2.14
N ILE A 145 4.63 -17.94 -2.97
CA ILE A 145 4.51 -18.06 -4.43
C ILE A 145 5.45 -19.14 -4.94
N GLU A 146 6.68 -19.21 -4.42
CA GLU A 146 7.65 -20.24 -4.81
C GLU A 146 7.22 -21.63 -4.33
N ALA A 147 6.61 -21.73 -3.14
CA ALA A 147 6.09 -22.99 -2.62
C ALA A 147 4.90 -23.54 -3.43
N ASP A 148 4.04 -22.67 -3.98
CA ASP A 148 2.91 -23.07 -4.82
C ASP A 148 3.32 -23.48 -6.25
N ASN A 149 4.55 -23.16 -6.67
CA ASN A 149 5.10 -23.50 -7.99
C ASN A 149 5.98 -24.77 -7.99
N GLN A 150 6.04 -25.50 -6.86
CA GLN A 150 6.69 -26.80 -6.72
C GLN A 150 5.65 -27.93 -6.64
#